data_AF-A0A931N278-F1
#
_entry.id   AF-A0A931N278-F1
#
_cell.length_a   1.000
_cell.length_b   1.000
_cell.length_c   1.000
_cell.angle_alpha   90.00
_cell.angle_beta   90.00
_cell.angle_gamma   90.00
#
_symmetry.space_group_name_H-M   'P 1'
#
loop_
_entity.id
_entity.type
_entity.pdbx_description
1 polymer ?
#
loop_
_entity_poly.entity_id
_entity_poly.type
_entity_poly.pdbx_seq_one_letter_code
_entity_poly.pdbx_strand_id
1 'polypeptide(L)'
;MARRSRPHRTSGSARRATSALVVVTAGALLGAGVAQARPIGPFEVGGAIEVAYDQQGGPAAFGDPTSPESDAARGGKFQTFQRDVSFYWQPATGAQPVGGAIRQKWRELGSESGSLGYPVTAEQVSTVGGGRFSHFERGSIYWSLGTAAHQIGGPIRDKWAAAGWEGGPLGYPLTDESAARNNGRYSLFTGGAIYYTANSGAHIVWGALRDEWARAGAEGGRYGYPTSDEYDYQGGKAQDFQGGRITWRP
;
A
#
# COMPACT_ATOMS: atom_id res chain seq x y z
N MET A 1 15.66 -60.05 -32.81
CA MET A 1 15.36 -59.78 -31.39
C MET A 1 15.58 -58.30 -31.11
N ALA A 2 14.50 -57.57 -30.85
CA ALA A 2 14.50 -56.14 -30.64
C ALA A 2 14.68 -55.81 -29.15
N ARG A 3 15.48 -54.80 -28.82
CA ARG A 3 15.25 -53.93 -27.66
C ARG A 3 15.93 -52.58 -27.90
N ARG A 4 15.10 -51.61 -28.29
CA ARG A 4 15.44 -50.19 -28.40
C ARG A 4 15.45 -49.59 -26.98
N SER A 5 16.57 -49.03 -26.57
CA SER A 5 16.67 -48.23 -25.35
C SER A 5 16.29 -46.78 -25.68
N ARG A 6 15.14 -46.31 -25.19
CA ARG A 6 14.75 -44.88 -25.19
C ARG A 6 15.17 -44.26 -23.85
N PRO A 7 15.87 -43.11 -23.82
CA PRO A 7 15.99 -42.34 -22.60
C PRO A 7 14.70 -41.53 -22.37
N HIS A 8 14.13 -41.66 -21.17
CA HIS A 8 13.01 -40.85 -20.70
C HIS A 8 13.48 -39.41 -20.49
N ARG A 9 13.05 -38.52 -21.38
CA ARG A 9 13.18 -37.07 -21.24
C ARG A 9 11.99 -36.59 -20.40
N THR A 10 12.19 -36.34 -19.12
CA THR A 10 11.19 -35.69 -18.28
C THR A 10 11.14 -34.21 -18.66
N SER A 11 10.05 -33.80 -19.33
CA SER A 11 9.80 -32.38 -19.62
C SER A 11 9.32 -31.70 -18.34
N GLY A 12 10.25 -31.19 -17.55
CA GLY A 12 9.94 -30.19 -16.54
C GLY A 12 9.50 -28.91 -17.24
N SER A 13 8.19 -28.71 -17.38
CA SER A 13 7.60 -27.41 -17.71
C SER A 13 7.86 -26.46 -16.54
N ALA A 14 9.06 -25.89 -16.50
CA ALA A 14 9.35 -24.74 -15.66
C ALA A 14 8.47 -23.59 -16.17
N ARG A 15 7.33 -23.36 -15.49
CA ARG A 15 6.57 -22.13 -15.61
C ARG A 15 7.53 -21.01 -15.24
N ARG A 16 8.03 -20.29 -16.25
CA ARG A 16 8.77 -19.05 -16.06
C ARG A 16 7.81 -18.11 -15.33
N ALA A 17 8.07 -17.86 -14.05
CA ALA A 17 7.46 -16.76 -13.33
C ALA A 17 7.95 -15.48 -14.01
N THR A 18 7.08 -14.88 -14.83
CA THR A 18 7.35 -13.58 -15.41
C THR A 18 7.28 -12.58 -14.26
N SER A 19 8.42 -12.21 -13.70
CA SER A 19 8.53 -11.03 -12.85
C SER A 19 8.05 -9.85 -13.68
N ALA A 20 6.84 -9.35 -13.38
CA ALA A 20 6.39 -8.07 -13.89
C ALA A 20 7.24 -7.00 -13.21
N LEU A 21 8.39 -6.69 -13.82
CA LEU A 21 9.12 -5.46 -13.55
C LEU A 21 8.16 -4.32 -13.91
N VAL A 22 7.56 -3.69 -12.91
CA VAL A 22 6.91 -2.40 -13.12
C VAL A 22 8.05 -1.43 -13.42
N VAL A 23 8.30 -1.24 -14.72
CA VAL A 23 9.16 -0.18 -15.20
C VAL A 23 8.45 1.11 -14.79
N VAL A 24 8.98 1.79 -13.77
CA VAL A 24 8.70 3.21 -13.57
C VAL A 24 9.32 3.90 -14.77
N THR A 25 8.54 4.06 -15.84
CA THR A 25 8.92 4.95 -16.92
C THR A 25 8.92 6.34 -16.31
N ALA A 26 10.11 6.85 -15.99
CA ALA A 26 10.35 8.27 -15.92
C ALA A 26 9.99 8.81 -17.32
N GLY A 27 8.75 9.27 -17.45
CA GLY A 27 8.25 9.89 -18.67
C GLY A 27 9.17 11.04 -19.03
N ALA A 28 9.65 11.04 -20.27
CA ALA A 28 10.46 12.10 -20.82
C ALA A 28 9.78 13.45 -20.56
N LEU A 29 10.54 14.40 -19.99
CA LEU A 29 10.18 15.81 -19.88
C LEU A 29 10.05 16.40 -21.29
N LEU A 30 8.89 16.20 -21.93
CA LEU A 30 8.45 17.01 -23.06
C LEU A 30 7.87 18.29 -22.46
N GLY A 31 8.41 19.43 -22.89
CA GLY A 31 8.21 20.73 -22.27
C GLY A 31 6.76 20.99 -21.87
N ALA A 32 6.55 21.16 -20.56
CA ALA A 32 5.28 21.62 -20.02
C ALA A 32 5.01 23.01 -20.59
N GLY A 33 4.07 23.10 -21.53
CA GLY A 33 3.36 24.36 -21.73
C GLY A 33 2.83 24.77 -20.37
N VAL A 34 3.34 25.87 -19.82
CA VAL A 34 2.85 26.43 -18.56
C VAL A 34 1.40 26.79 -18.78
N ALA A 35 0.48 25.95 -18.31
CA ALA A 35 -0.92 26.28 -18.32
C ALA A 35 -1.07 27.61 -17.57
N GLN A 36 -1.58 28.62 -18.28
CA GLN A 36 -1.75 29.95 -17.72
C GLN A 36 -2.99 29.90 -16.84
N ALA A 37 -2.82 30.30 -15.57
CA ALA A 37 -3.89 30.32 -14.59
C ALA A 37 -5.15 30.91 -15.23
N ARG A 38 -6.23 30.13 -15.20
CA ARG A 38 -7.50 30.52 -15.81
C ARG A 38 -8.63 30.44 -14.80
N PRO A 39 -9.64 31.30 -14.93
CA PRO A 39 -10.82 31.22 -14.07
C PRO A 39 -11.60 29.95 -14.38
N ILE A 40 -11.88 29.16 -13.34
CA ILE A 40 -12.81 28.03 -13.36
C ILE A 40 -13.83 28.29 -12.25
N GLY A 41 -15.05 28.65 -12.63
CA GLY A 41 -16.05 29.10 -11.67
C GLY A 41 -15.56 30.33 -10.88
N PRO A 42 -15.55 30.28 -9.54
CA PRO A 42 -15.21 31.43 -8.70
C PRO A 42 -13.71 31.65 -8.45
N PHE A 43 -12.83 30.72 -8.81
CA PHE A 43 -11.38 30.82 -8.54
C PHE A 43 -10.54 30.48 -9.77
N GLU A 44 -9.30 30.96 -9.76
CA GLU A 44 -8.31 30.56 -10.75
C GLU A 44 -7.72 29.19 -10.41
N VAL A 45 -7.48 28.39 -11.44
CA VAL A 45 -6.72 27.14 -11.37
C VAL A 45 -5.56 27.30 -12.34
N GLY A 46 -4.32 27.08 -11.87
CA GLY A 46 -3.13 27.32 -12.68
C GLY A 46 -2.03 26.27 -12.51
N GLY A 47 -0.99 26.42 -13.32
CA GLY A 47 0.25 25.66 -13.18
C GLY A 47 0.06 24.15 -13.25
N ALA A 48 0.79 23.42 -12.42
CA ALA A 48 0.75 21.96 -12.43
C ALA A 48 -0.58 21.38 -11.92
N ILE A 49 -1.30 22.10 -11.06
CA ILE A 49 -2.63 21.69 -10.59
C ILE A 49 -3.64 21.76 -11.72
N GLU A 50 -3.64 22.84 -12.51
CA GLU A 50 -4.50 22.96 -13.70
C GLU A 50 -4.26 21.82 -14.70
N VAL A 51 -2.98 21.57 -15.02
CA VAL A 51 -2.60 20.50 -15.95
C VAL A 51 -3.14 19.14 -15.47
N ALA A 52 -2.96 18.81 -14.19
CA ALA A 52 -3.44 17.54 -13.64
C ALA A 52 -4.97 17.47 -13.56
N TYR A 53 -5.62 18.58 -13.20
CA TYR A 53 -7.07 18.70 -13.15
C TYR A 53 -7.69 18.41 -14.51
N ASP A 54 -7.21 19.07 -15.57
CA ASP A 54 -7.72 18.89 -16.93
C ASP A 54 -7.45 17.48 -17.48
N GLN A 55 -6.25 16.96 -17.25
CA GLN A 55 -5.87 15.60 -17.69
C GLN A 55 -6.72 14.50 -17.03
N GLN A 56 -7.21 14.74 -15.81
CA GLN A 56 -7.96 13.75 -15.02
C GLN A 56 -9.48 13.97 -15.09
N GLY A 57 -9.96 14.76 -16.05
CA GLY A 57 -11.39 14.91 -16.37
C GLY A 57 -12.03 16.23 -15.94
N GLY A 58 -11.25 17.13 -15.33
CA GLY A 58 -11.60 18.52 -15.08
C GLY A 58 -12.95 18.70 -14.35
N PRO A 59 -13.78 19.69 -14.77
CA PRO A 59 -15.04 19.99 -14.08
C PRO A 59 -16.02 18.83 -14.06
N ALA A 60 -15.99 17.98 -15.09
CA ALA A 60 -16.87 16.83 -15.17
C ALA A 60 -16.55 15.77 -14.11
N ALA A 61 -15.29 15.69 -13.65
CA ALA A 61 -14.82 14.74 -12.63
C ALA A 61 -14.82 15.35 -11.22
N PHE A 62 -14.37 16.59 -11.08
CA PHE A 62 -14.06 17.20 -9.78
C PHE A 62 -14.92 18.43 -9.45
N GLY A 63 -15.61 19.00 -10.45
CA GLY A 63 -16.34 20.26 -10.31
C GLY A 63 -15.42 21.46 -10.07
N ASP A 64 -16.02 22.63 -9.85
CA ASP A 64 -15.27 23.89 -9.76
C ASP A 64 -14.37 23.95 -8.50
N PRO A 65 -13.27 24.72 -8.53
CA PRO A 65 -12.51 25.03 -7.33
C PRO A 65 -13.40 25.69 -6.27
N THR A 66 -13.13 25.40 -5.00
CA THR A 66 -13.80 25.96 -3.83
C THR A 66 -12.90 26.86 -2.98
N SER A 67 -11.62 26.95 -3.34
CA SER A 67 -10.62 27.84 -2.74
C SER A 67 -9.68 28.37 -3.83
N PRO A 68 -8.95 29.47 -3.58
CA PRO A 68 -7.73 29.75 -4.34
C PRO A 68 -6.67 28.66 -4.09
N GLU A 69 -5.69 28.55 -5.00
CA GLU A 69 -4.46 27.80 -4.73
C GLU A 69 -3.75 28.39 -3.51
N SER A 70 -3.28 27.53 -2.62
CA SER A 70 -2.67 27.90 -1.34
C SER A 70 -1.34 27.15 -1.13
N ASP A 71 -0.46 27.73 -0.32
CA ASP A 71 0.80 27.09 0.07
C ASP A 71 0.54 25.83 0.93
N ALA A 72 1.28 24.77 0.63
CA ALA A 72 1.36 23.55 1.42
C ALA A 72 2.80 23.35 1.94
N ALA A 73 2.98 22.42 2.88
CA ALA A 73 4.30 22.21 3.48
C ALA A 73 5.39 21.84 2.47
N ARG A 74 6.66 22.08 2.81
CA ARG A 74 7.82 21.75 1.94
C ARG A 74 7.75 22.38 0.54
N GLY A 75 7.15 23.57 0.43
CA GLY A 75 7.07 24.33 -0.82
C GLY A 75 6.08 23.76 -1.83
N GLY A 76 5.17 22.89 -1.40
CA GLY A 76 4.08 22.43 -2.25
C GLY A 76 2.93 23.43 -2.32
N LYS A 77 1.93 23.07 -3.13
CA LYS A 77 0.72 23.83 -3.34
C LYS A 77 -0.47 22.91 -3.20
N PHE A 78 -1.62 23.45 -2.81
CA PHE A 78 -2.86 22.71 -2.86
C PHE A 78 -4.04 23.60 -3.21
N GLN A 79 -5.09 22.99 -3.75
CA GLN A 79 -6.35 23.65 -4.02
C GLN A 79 -7.50 22.68 -3.78
N THR A 80 -8.59 23.17 -3.18
CA THR A 80 -9.80 22.37 -2.94
C THR A 80 -10.79 22.57 -4.06
N PHE A 81 -11.51 21.50 -4.39
CA PHE A 81 -12.52 21.50 -5.44
C PHE A 81 -13.85 21.02 -4.86
N GLN A 82 -14.91 21.12 -5.66
CA GLN A 82 -16.17 20.48 -5.38
C GLN A 82 -15.99 18.94 -5.27
N ARG A 83 -17.03 18.20 -4.89
CA ARG A 83 -17.02 16.73 -4.80
C ARG A 83 -15.98 16.12 -3.83
N ASP A 84 -15.65 16.85 -2.77
CA ASP A 84 -14.79 16.39 -1.66
C ASP A 84 -13.39 15.91 -2.12
N VAL A 85 -12.78 16.64 -3.06
CA VAL A 85 -11.42 16.38 -3.55
C VAL A 85 -10.52 17.59 -3.35
N SER A 86 -9.22 17.34 -3.21
CA SER A 86 -8.19 18.38 -3.29
C SER A 86 -7.04 17.89 -4.13
N PHE A 87 -6.49 18.79 -4.94
CA PHE A 87 -5.23 18.54 -5.60
C PHE A 87 -4.11 19.05 -4.72
N TYR A 88 -3.09 18.21 -4.52
CA TYR A 88 -1.84 18.58 -3.87
C TYR A 88 -0.71 18.40 -4.85
N TRP A 89 0.12 19.42 -4.98
CA TRP A 89 1.31 19.43 -5.82
C TRP A 89 2.56 19.61 -4.98
N GLN A 90 3.60 18.85 -5.32
CA GLN A 90 4.98 19.19 -4.99
C GLN A 90 5.91 18.78 -6.14
N PRO A 91 7.13 19.32 -6.22
CA PRO A 91 8.07 19.00 -7.30
C PRO A 91 8.35 17.50 -7.46
N ALA A 92 8.41 16.75 -6.35
CA ALA A 92 8.78 15.34 -6.36
C ALA A 92 7.66 14.37 -6.80
N THR A 93 6.38 14.73 -6.62
CA THR A 93 5.24 13.82 -6.89
C THR A 93 4.29 14.35 -7.97
N GLY A 94 4.48 15.60 -8.42
CA GLY A 94 3.52 16.28 -9.27
C GLY A 94 2.21 16.56 -8.53
N ALA A 95 1.19 16.98 -9.29
CA ALA A 95 -0.13 17.29 -8.76
C ALA A 95 -1.00 16.02 -8.76
N GLN A 96 -1.51 15.64 -7.59
CA GLN A 96 -2.35 14.45 -7.40
C GLN A 96 -3.66 14.82 -6.70
N PRO A 97 -4.81 14.32 -7.18
CA PRO A 97 -6.07 14.43 -6.45
C PRO A 97 -6.12 13.42 -5.30
N VAL A 98 -6.63 13.87 -4.17
CA VAL A 98 -6.98 13.02 -3.02
C VAL A 98 -8.38 13.36 -2.56
N GLY A 99 -9.25 12.35 -2.42
CA GLY A 99 -10.68 12.52 -2.15
C GLY A 99 -11.25 11.51 -1.14
N GLY A 100 -12.51 11.73 -0.76
CA GLY A 100 -13.33 10.79 0.00
C GLY A 100 -12.72 10.31 1.33
N ALA A 101 -12.99 9.05 1.69
CA ALA A 101 -12.56 8.44 2.95
C ALA A 101 -11.02 8.39 3.09
N ILE A 102 -10.30 8.26 1.97
CA ILE A 102 -8.83 8.27 1.96
C ILE A 102 -8.31 9.66 2.33
N ARG A 103 -8.88 10.73 1.76
CA ARG A 103 -8.55 12.11 2.12
C ARG A 103 -8.86 12.40 3.58
N GLN A 104 -9.98 11.89 4.09
CA GLN A 104 -10.36 12.07 5.50
C GLN A 104 -9.33 11.43 6.44
N LYS A 105 -8.99 10.15 6.23
CA LYS A 105 -7.93 9.47 6.99
C LYS A 105 -6.58 10.18 6.87
N TRP A 106 -6.21 10.63 5.68
CA TRP A 106 -4.96 11.35 5.48
C TRP A 106 -4.91 12.68 6.25
N ARG A 107 -6.03 13.42 6.33
CA ARG A 107 -6.11 14.63 7.16
C ARG A 107 -6.00 14.34 8.65
N GLU A 108 -6.61 13.26 9.14
CA GLU A 108 -6.46 12.81 10.53
C GLU A 108 -4.99 12.54 10.88
N LEU A 109 -4.21 12.10 9.89
CA LEU A 109 -2.78 11.81 10.03
C LEU A 109 -1.87 13.04 9.80
N GLY A 110 -2.44 14.24 9.66
CA GLY A 110 -1.69 15.50 9.49
C GLY A 110 -1.39 15.88 8.04
N SER A 111 -2.09 15.28 7.06
CA SER A 111 -1.95 15.58 5.63
C SER A 111 -0.48 15.50 5.15
N GLU A 112 -0.03 16.44 4.31
CA GLU A 112 1.29 16.45 3.69
C GLU A 112 2.44 16.75 4.66
N SER A 113 2.09 17.31 5.83
CA SER A 113 2.98 17.50 6.98
C SER A 113 3.08 16.25 7.86
N GLY A 114 2.12 15.34 7.73
CA GLY A 114 1.97 14.12 8.50
C GLY A 114 2.96 13.02 8.13
N SER A 115 2.81 11.86 8.78
CA SER A 115 3.70 10.71 8.60
C SER A 115 3.73 10.18 7.16
N LEU A 116 2.64 10.33 6.41
CA LEU A 116 2.51 9.85 5.03
C LEU A 116 3.15 10.76 3.99
N GLY A 117 3.17 12.07 4.21
CA GLY A 117 3.62 13.04 3.22
C GLY A 117 2.61 13.26 2.09
N TYR A 118 3.10 13.66 0.92
CA TYR A 118 2.28 13.96 -0.26
C TYR A 118 1.73 12.70 -0.94
N PRO A 119 0.54 12.79 -1.57
CA PRO A 119 0.07 11.75 -2.47
C PRO A 119 1.02 11.59 -3.68
N VAL A 120 1.29 10.34 -4.05
CA VAL A 120 2.10 9.94 -5.21
C VAL A 120 1.19 9.44 -6.35
N THR A 121 -0.02 9.00 -6.02
CA THR A 121 -1.04 8.60 -6.98
C THR A 121 -2.36 9.28 -6.69
N ALA A 122 -3.16 9.47 -7.73
CA ALA A 122 -4.60 9.61 -7.58
C ALA A 122 -5.20 8.41 -6.83
N GLU A 123 -6.43 8.55 -6.36
CA GLU A 123 -7.22 7.42 -5.85
C GLU A 123 -7.46 6.40 -6.97
N GLN A 124 -7.05 5.15 -6.72
CA GLN A 124 -7.22 4.03 -7.62
C GLN A 124 -8.32 3.11 -7.11
N VAL A 125 -9.05 2.48 -8.04
CA VAL A 125 -10.00 1.41 -7.73
C VAL A 125 -9.25 0.09 -7.74
N SER A 126 -9.34 -0.67 -6.65
CA SER A 126 -8.83 -2.03 -6.62
C SER A 126 -9.76 -2.96 -7.39
N THR A 127 -9.19 -3.89 -8.14
CA THR A 127 -9.93 -4.95 -8.84
C THR A 127 -10.38 -6.07 -7.90
N VAL A 128 -10.00 -6.03 -6.62
CA VAL A 128 -10.32 -7.05 -5.61
C VAL A 128 -11.22 -6.44 -4.55
N GLY A 129 -12.39 -7.05 -4.28
CA GLY A 129 -13.25 -6.65 -3.17
C GLY A 129 -13.85 -5.23 -3.23
N GLY A 130 -13.69 -4.50 -4.36
CA GLY A 130 -14.27 -3.18 -4.57
C GLY A 130 -13.68 -2.05 -3.71
N GLY A 131 -12.46 -2.24 -3.19
CA GLY A 131 -11.77 -1.21 -2.42
C GLY A 131 -11.14 -0.12 -3.28
N ARG A 132 -10.60 0.89 -2.62
CA ARG A 132 -9.91 2.04 -3.21
C ARG A 132 -8.62 2.29 -2.44
N PHE A 133 -7.62 2.85 -3.09
CA PHE A 133 -6.37 3.18 -2.42
C PHE A 133 -5.65 4.36 -3.05
N SER A 134 -4.80 5.01 -2.26
CA SER A 134 -3.81 5.96 -2.73
C SER A 134 -2.46 5.65 -2.11
N HIS A 135 -1.40 5.78 -2.91
CA HIS A 135 -0.04 5.74 -2.40
C HIS A 135 0.43 7.16 -2.06
N PHE A 136 1.18 7.25 -0.98
CA PHE A 136 1.81 8.46 -0.46
C PHE A 136 3.32 8.23 -0.39
N GLU A 137 4.10 9.31 -0.25
CA GLU A 137 5.57 9.23 -0.23
C GLU A 137 6.11 8.16 0.75
N ARG A 138 5.46 8.01 1.90
CA ARG A 138 5.93 7.15 3.00
C ARG A 138 4.92 6.08 3.43
N GLY A 139 3.92 5.79 2.59
CA GLY A 139 2.96 4.76 2.91
C GLY A 139 1.79 4.70 1.94
N SER A 140 0.70 4.10 2.38
CA SER A 140 -0.52 4.00 1.60
C SER A 140 -1.73 4.01 2.50
N ILE A 141 -2.84 4.50 1.97
CA ILE A 141 -4.14 4.37 2.60
C ILE A 141 -5.01 3.52 1.70
N TYR A 142 -5.59 2.47 2.27
CA TYR A 142 -6.55 1.59 1.61
C TYR A 142 -7.88 1.71 2.31
N TRP A 143 -8.94 1.86 1.53
CA TRP A 143 -10.31 1.78 1.97
C TRP A 143 -10.98 0.56 1.32
N SER A 144 -11.77 -0.18 2.09
CA SER A 144 -12.64 -1.21 1.53
C SER A 144 -13.97 -1.27 2.26
N LEU A 145 -14.97 -1.85 1.60
CA LEU A 145 -16.28 -2.04 2.20
C LEU A 145 -16.15 -2.95 3.44
N GLY A 146 -16.59 -2.45 4.59
CA GLY A 146 -16.55 -3.20 5.84
C GLY A 146 -15.27 -3.02 6.68
N THR A 147 -14.21 -2.42 6.15
CA THR A 147 -12.98 -2.15 6.93
C THR A 147 -12.77 -0.68 7.23
N ALA A 148 -13.34 0.25 6.45
CA ALA A 148 -12.96 1.67 6.47
C ALA A 148 -11.54 1.90 5.93
N ALA A 149 -11.07 3.16 6.01
CA ALA A 149 -9.77 3.58 5.48
C ALA A 149 -8.65 3.35 6.51
N HIS A 150 -7.58 2.68 6.09
CA HIS A 150 -6.45 2.34 6.94
C HIS A 150 -5.11 2.68 6.31
N GLN A 151 -4.22 3.25 7.13
CA GLN A 151 -2.85 3.58 6.78
C GLN A 151 -1.91 2.40 7.03
N ILE A 152 -1.11 2.06 6.03
CA ILE A 152 -0.04 1.05 6.11
C ILE A 152 1.26 1.68 5.61
N GLY A 153 2.36 1.52 6.34
CA GLY A 153 3.64 2.18 6.06
C GLY A 153 4.85 1.27 6.21
N GLY A 154 6.01 1.84 5.86
CA GLY A 154 7.33 1.27 6.13
C GLY A 154 7.50 -0.21 5.76
N PRO A 155 8.30 -0.97 6.54
CA PRO A 155 8.58 -2.38 6.27
C PRO A 155 7.34 -3.29 6.25
N ILE A 156 6.28 -2.92 6.97
CA ILE A 156 5.02 -3.69 6.96
C ILE A 156 4.35 -3.56 5.59
N ARG A 157 4.26 -2.33 5.05
CA ARG A 157 3.76 -2.10 3.70
C ARG A 157 4.58 -2.84 2.66
N ASP A 158 5.90 -2.79 2.76
CA ASP A 158 6.79 -3.43 1.78
C ASP A 158 6.64 -4.96 1.82
N LYS A 159 6.47 -5.54 3.02
CA LYS A 159 6.17 -6.96 3.19
C LYS A 159 4.81 -7.34 2.59
N TRP A 160 3.78 -6.54 2.85
CA TRP A 160 2.45 -6.77 2.30
C TRP A 160 2.43 -6.65 0.77
N ALA A 161 3.17 -5.69 0.22
CA ALA A 161 3.39 -5.53 -1.21
C ALA A 161 4.03 -6.77 -1.82
N ALA A 162 5.10 -7.28 -1.20
CA ALA A 162 5.77 -8.51 -1.63
C ALA A 162 4.85 -9.75 -1.54
N ALA A 163 3.85 -9.72 -0.65
CA ALA A 163 2.83 -10.75 -0.50
C ALA A 163 1.64 -10.60 -1.47
N GLY A 164 1.65 -9.61 -2.37
CA GLY A 164 0.60 -9.42 -3.38
C GLY A 164 -0.49 -8.42 -3.00
N TRP A 165 -0.24 -7.53 -2.04
CA TRP A 165 -1.18 -6.51 -1.59
C TRP A 165 -2.54 -7.10 -1.18
N GLU A 166 -3.64 -6.39 -1.46
CA GLU A 166 -5.00 -6.83 -1.18
C GLU A 166 -5.46 -8.03 -2.03
N GLY A 167 -4.76 -8.31 -3.13
CA GLY A 167 -4.98 -9.52 -3.94
C GLY A 167 -4.27 -10.75 -3.38
N GLY A 168 -3.38 -10.56 -2.41
CA GLY A 168 -2.66 -11.62 -1.72
C GLY A 168 -3.47 -12.30 -0.60
N PRO A 169 -2.89 -13.33 0.04
CA PRO A 169 -3.56 -14.09 1.10
C PRO A 169 -3.95 -13.26 2.34
N LEU A 170 -3.33 -12.11 2.56
CA LEU A 170 -3.69 -11.22 3.68
C LEU A 170 -4.94 -10.39 3.41
N GLY A 171 -5.25 -10.08 2.15
CA GLY A 171 -6.35 -9.19 1.79
C GLY A 171 -6.17 -7.76 2.32
N TYR A 172 -7.28 -7.10 2.63
CA TYR A 172 -7.29 -5.70 3.05
C TYR A 172 -6.84 -5.50 4.50
N PRO A 173 -6.24 -4.34 4.82
CA PRO A 173 -5.95 -3.96 6.20
C PRO A 173 -7.25 -3.77 7.01
N LEU A 174 -7.17 -4.11 8.29
CA LEU A 174 -8.23 -3.92 9.30
C LEU A 174 -7.86 -2.88 10.35
N THR A 175 -6.59 -2.47 10.38
CA THR A 175 -6.08 -1.45 11.31
C THR A 175 -5.08 -0.56 10.60
N ASP A 176 -4.92 0.66 11.12
CA ASP A 176 -3.71 1.44 10.88
C ASP A 176 -2.48 0.69 11.44
N GLU A 177 -1.28 1.05 10.98
CA GLU A 177 -0.03 0.55 11.55
C GLU A 177 0.13 1.00 13.01
N SER A 178 0.05 0.06 13.95
CA SER A 178 0.05 0.32 15.39
C SER A 178 1.39 -0.02 16.04
N ALA A 179 1.66 0.59 17.19
CA ALA A 179 2.81 0.24 18.01
C ALA A 179 2.61 -1.12 18.69
N ALA A 180 3.67 -1.93 18.72
CA ALA A 180 3.75 -3.16 19.51
C ALA A 180 4.87 -3.05 20.55
N ARG A 181 5.02 -4.07 21.41
CA ARG A 181 6.03 -4.09 22.49
C ARG A 181 7.45 -3.94 21.95
N ASN A 182 8.38 -3.43 22.76
CA ASN A 182 9.81 -3.40 22.42
C ASN A 182 10.11 -2.68 21.10
N ASN A 183 9.44 -1.54 20.84
CA ASN A 183 9.55 -0.75 19.62
C ASN A 183 9.18 -1.50 18.33
N GLY A 184 8.38 -2.55 18.44
CA GLY A 184 7.80 -3.20 17.27
C GLY A 184 6.61 -2.44 16.70
N ARG A 185 6.18 -2.85 15.52
CA ARG A 185 4.96 -2.38 14.85
C ARG A 185 4.16 -3.57 14.35
N TYR A 186 2.86 -3.39 14.18
CA TYR A 186 2.02 -4.38 13.54
C TYR A 186 0.85 -3.76 12.79
N SER A 187 0.33 -4.51 11.82
CA SER A 187 -0.95 -4.24 11.17
C SER A 187 -1.74 -5.53 11.06
N LEU A 188 -3.05 -5.45 11.29
CA LEU A 188 -3.96 -6.56 11.09
C LEU A 188 -4.57 -6.48 9.69
N PHE A 189 -4.78 -7.63 9.08
CA PHE A 189 -5.38 -7.80 7.78
C PHE A 189 -6.48 -8.86 7.85
N THR A 190 -7.37 -8.89 6.86
CA THR A 190 -8.48 -9.86 6.81
C THR A 190 -8.02 -11.32 6.94
N GLY A 191 -6.85 -11.66 6.38
CA GLY A 191 -6.29 -13.02 6.37
C GLY A 191 -5.18 -13.28 7.39
N GLY A 192 -4.79 -12.30 8.21
CA GLY A 192 -3.65 -12.48 9.13
C GLY A 192 -3.14 -11.18 9.71
N ALA A 193 -1.86 -11.15 10.08
CA ALA A 193 -1.19 -9.94 10.55
C ALA A 193 0.25 -9.90 10.05
N ILE A 194 0.82 -8.71 10.02
CA ILE A 194 2.26 -8.52 9.82
C ILE A 194 2.82 -7.85 11.06
N TYR A 195 3.88 -8.43 11.62
CA TYR A 195 4.62 -7.86 12.74
C TYR A 195 6.03 -7.50 12.29
N TYR A 196 6.54 -6.37 12.79
CA TYR A 196 7.85 -5.85 12.48
C TYR A 196 8.61 -5.46 13.76
N THR A 197 9.89 -5.78 13.80
CA THR A 197 10.89 -5.11 14.66
C THR A 197 12.16 -4.86 13.86
N ALA A 198 12.99 -3.92 14.32
CA ALA A 198 14.30 -3.68 13.69
C ALA A 198 15.21 -4.92 13.68
N ASN A 199 15.06 -5.81 14.68
CA ASN A 199 15.90 -6.99 14.82
C ASN A 199 15.40 -8.18 13.99
N SER A 200 14.08 -8.33 13.84
CA SER A 200 13.48 -9.47 13.14
C SER A 200 13.13 -9.17 11.69
N GLY A 201 12.89 -7.91 11.33
CA GLY A 201 12.21 -7.56 10.09
C GLY A 201 10.70 -7.82 10.14
N ALA A 202 10.02 -7.61 9.01
CA ALA A 202 8.57 -7.75 8.88
C ALA A 202 8.19 -9.17 8.41
N HIS A 203 7.34 -9.84 9.19
CA HIS A 203 6.91 -11.22 8.92
C HIS A 203 5.41 -11.39 9.07
N ILE A 204 4.86 -12.27 8.22
CA ILE A 204 3.44 -12.60 8.20
C ILE A 204 3.15 -13.67 9.23
N VAL A 205 2.11 -13.50 10.03
CA VAL A 205 1.56 -14.51 10.94
C VAL A 205 0.08 -14.75 10.60
N TRP A 206 -0.30 -15.98 10.31
CA TRP A 206 -1.69 -16.34 9.97
C TRP A 206 -2.09 -17.75 10.43
N GLY A 207 -3.37 -18.07 10.24
CA GLY A 207 -3.91 -19.42 10.42
C GLY A 207 -3.62 -20.05 11.79
N ALA A 208 -3.47 -21.37 11.81
CA ALA A 208 -3.29 -22.15 13.03
C ALA A 208 -1.99 -21.80 13.79
N LEU A 209 -0.92 -21.42 13.07
CA LEU A 209 0.33 -20.98 13.69
C LEU A 209 0.16 -19.67 14.45
N ARG A 210 -0.55 -18.70 13.86
CA ARG A 210 -0.90 -17.44 14.55
C ARG A 210 -1.79 -17.70 15.76
N ASP A 211 -2.76 -18.59 15.65
CA ASP A 211 -3.69 -18.88 16.76
C ASP A 211 -2.97 -19.52 17.95
N GLU A 212 -2.01 -20.42 17.70
CA GLU A 212 -1.14 -20.96 18.75
C GLU A 212 -0.21 -19.89 19.33
N TRP A 213 0.41 -19.06 18.49
CA TRP A 213 1.25 -17.95 18.94
C TRP A 213 0.47 -16.96 19.81
N ALA A 214 -0.75 -16.61 19.41
CA ALA A 214 -1.64 -15.73 20.16
C ALA A 214 -2.04 -16.34 21.52
N ARG A 215 -2.38 -17.65 21.55
CA ARG A 215 -2.66 -18.39 22.79
C ARG A 215 -1.46 -18.41 23.75
N ALA A 216 -0.25 -18.39 23.20
CA ALA A 216 1.00 -18.34 23.95
C ALA A 216 1.44 -16.92 24.37
N GLY A 217 0.60 -15.90 24.15
CA GLY A 217 0.84 -14.51 24.57
C GLY A 217 1.34 -13.57 23.47
N ALA A 218 1.30 -13.99 22.20
CA ALA A 218 1.76 -13.24 21.04
C ALA A 218 3.19 -12.67 21.23
N GLU A 219 3.44 -11.42 20.82
CA GLU A 219 4.77 -10.82 20.85
C GLU A 219 5.30 -10.55 22.26
N GLY A 220 4.43 -10.56 23.28
CA GLY A 220 4.80 -10.50 24.69
C GLY A 220 4.92 -11.87 25.37
N GLY A 221 4.63 -12.95 24.63
CA GLY A 221 4.67 -14.32 25.11
C GLY A 221 6.05 -14.96 25.02
N ARG A 222 6.11 -16.25 25.37
CA ARG A 222 7.37 -17.04 25.38
C ARG A 222 8.08 -17.12 24.02
N TYR A 223 7.35 -16.95 22.92
CA TYR A 223 7.91 -17.02 21.57
C TYR A 223 8.45 -15.65 21.08
N GLY A 224 7.96 -14.53 21.59
CA GLY A 224 8.32 -13.20 21.10
C GLY A 224 7.88 -12.97 19.65
N TYR A 225 8.63 -12.13 18.93
CA TYR A 225 8.32 -11.78 17.54
C TYR A 225 8.65 -12.89 16.54
N PRO A 226 7.92 -13.01 15.42
CA PRO A 226 8.30 -13.87 14.31
C PRO A 226 9.63 -13.43 13.70
N THR A 227 10.46 -14.39 13.30
CA THR A 227 11.76 -14.19 12.63
C THR A 227 11.79 -14.79 11.22
N SER A 228 10.69 -15.40 10.80
CA SER A 228 10.45 -15.92 9.45
C SER A 228 8.95 -15.82 9.12
N ASP A 229 8.61 -15.91 7.83
CA ASP A 229 7.26 -16.29 7.44
C ASP A 229 7.04 -17.79 7.65
N GLU A 230 5.79 -18.25 7.51
CA GLU A 230 5.46 -19.67 7.47
C GLU A 230 6.18 -20.40 6.32
N TYR A 231 6.73 -21.59 6.59
CA TYR A 231 7.38 -22.46 5.61
C TYR A 231 7.01 -23.93 5.80
N ASP A 232 7.25 -24.74 4.76
CA ASP A 232 7.00 -26.18 4.79
C ASP A 232 7.94 -26.91 5.74
N TYR A 233 7.39 -27.74 6.63
CA TYR A 233 8.18 -28.49 7.61
C TYR A 233 7.53 -29.83 7.96
N GLN A 234 8.25 -30.93 7.71
CA GLN A 234 7.88 -32.31 8.10
C GLN A 234 6.42 -32.70 7.78
N GLY A 235 5.94 -32.39 6.57
CA GLY A 235 4.58 -32.70 6.13
C GLY A 235 3.50 -31.76 6.68
N GLY A 236 3.90 -30.68 7.34
CA GLY A 236 3.03 -29.60 7.78
C GLY A 236 3.69 -28.24 7.54
N LYS A 237 3.44 -27.29 8.44
CA LYS A 237 3.97 -25.93 8.39
C LYS A 237 4.77 -25.63 9.65
N ALA A 238 5.71 -24.70 9.55
CA ALA A 238 6.40 -24.15 10.70
C ALA A 238 6.64 -22.65 10.52
N GLN A 239 6.83 -21.97 11.64
CA GLN A 239 7.29 -20.60 11.69
C GLN A 239 8.25 -20.42 12.85
N ASP A 240 9.34 -19.71 12.59
CA ASP A 240 10.35 -19.36 13.58
C ASP A 240 10.04 -18.01 14.22
N PHE A 241 10.30 -17.95 15.53
CA PHE A 241 10.14 -16.81 16.40
C PHE A 241 11.41 -16.64 17.24
N GLN A 242 11.57 -15.48 17.88
CA GLN A 242 12.72 -15.18 18.73
C GLN A 242 12.98 -16.24 19.82
N GLY A 243 11.91 -16.76 20.42
CA GLY A 243 11.93 -17.73 21.52
C GLY A 243 11.69 -19.18 21.10
N GLY A 244 11.70 -19.50 19.79
CA GLY A 244 11.55 -20.87 19.31
C GLY A 244 10.70 -21.00 18.05
N ARG A 245 10.27 -22.22 17.75
CA ARG A 245 9.50 -22.57 16.55
C ARG A 245 8.12 -23.07 16.93
N ILE A 246 7.11 -22.67 16.17
CA ILE A 246 5.78 -23.29 16.21
C ILE A 246 5.62 -24.12 14.95
N THR A 247 5.08 -25.33 15.10
CA THR A 247 4.80 -26.24 13.98
C THR A 247 3.32 -26.60 13.98
N TRP A 248 2.74 -26.72 12.80
CA TRP A 248 1.37 -27.18 12.58
C TRP A 248 1.37 -28.38 11.65
N ARG A 249 0.46 -29.34 11.89
CA ARG A 249 0.18 -30.47 11.02
C ARG A 249 -1.34 -30.62 10.85
N PRO A 250 -1.81 -30.98 9.64
CA PRO A 250 -3.23 -31.20 9.36
C PRO A 250 -3.80 -32.44 10.05
#